data_AF-A0A4R6GWF5-F1
#
_entry.id   AF-A0A4R6GWF5-F1
#
_cell.length_a   1.000
_cell.length_b   1.000
_cell.length_c   1.000
_cell.angle_alpha   90.00
_cell.angle_beta   90.00
_cell.angle_gamma   90.00
#
_symmetry.space_group_name_H-M   'P 1'
#
loop_
_entity.id
_entity.type
_entity.pdbx_description
1 polymer ?
#
loop_
_entity_poly.entity_id
_entity_poly.type
_entity_poly.pdbx_seq_one_letter_code
_entity_poly.pdbx_strand_id
1 'polypeptide(L)'
;MRQNGFIFVLMPFDNSFDDIYNYGVKQTANKNGFYCERVDEQFFEGSILSRIYNQIQKADIIIADLSTKNPNVFYETGYAHALNKNVILLTQNSEDIPFDLKHYPHIIYERNIRKLSENLALKLNWYKENELERSDKSGFLEFYNKGLRIENDSTVTFDQIQPTKPFIIDDEELDEYDKINFTLNVFNTGNKLVDNISNIGLVIENVFQESRFSEEDFGDIVQLPENKILMTFGGGDFIFPQSWRTYNLHVGYNNQIKKAIDEAELQIFKEDGVLKIPLKVNINIVKSD
;
A
#
# COMPACT_ATOMS: atom_id res chain seq x y z
N MET A 1 3.61 31.43 5.22
CA MET A 1 2.96 30.33 5.96
C MET A 1 3.20 29.05 5.18
N ARG A 2 3.61 27.96 5.85
CA ARG A 2 3.71 26.64 5.20
C ARG A 2 2.29 26.20 4.83
N GLN A 3 2.08 25.76 3.59
CA GLN A 3 0.77 25.23 3.18
C GLN A 3 0.57 23.85 3.80
N ASN A 4 -0.63 23.59 4.32
CA ASN A 4 -1.01 22.33 4.99
C ASN A 4 -1.24 21.18 3.99
N GLY A 5 -1.53 21.49 2.74
CA GLY A 5 -1.76 20.49 1.69
C GLY A 5 -2.41 21.07 0.45
N PHE A 6 -2.56 20.23 -0.57
CA PHE A 6 -3.21 20.54 -1.84
C PHE A 6 -4.65 20.03 -1.86
N ILE A 7 -5.58 20.93 -2.18
CA ILE A 7 -7.00 20.69 -2.40
C ILE A 7 -7.30 20.85 -3.87
N PHE A 8 -7.93 19.83 -4.45
CA PHE A 8 -8.45 19.89 -5.80
C PHE A 8 -9.98 19.87 -5.80
N VAL A 9 -10.58 20.78 -6.57
CA VAL A 9 -12.03 20.99 -6.61
C VAL A 9 -12.63 20.40 -7.87
N LEU A 10 -13.60 19.51 -7.70
CA LEU A 10 -14.45 18.92 -8.74
C LEU A 10 -15.81 19.61 -8.67
N MET A 11 -16.18 20.34 -9.71
CA MET A 11 -17.37 21.19 -9.71
C MET A 11 -17.86 21.40 -11.14
N PRO A 12 -19.17 21.59 -11.38
CA PRO A 12 -19.66 22.00 -12.69
C PRO A 12 -19.00 23.31 -13.15
N PHE A 13 -18.65 23.40 -14.43
CA PHE A 13 -18.05 24.60 -15.04
C PHE A 13 -19.06 25.73 -15.35
N ASP A 14 -20.30 25.60 -14.88
CA ASP A 14 -21.31 26.63 -15.11
C ASP A 14 -20.97 27.88 -14.28
N ASN A 15 -21.07 29.06 -14.90
CA ASN A 15 -20.73 30.35 -14.27
C ASN A 15 -21.49 30.59 -12.95
N SER A 16 -22.65 29.95 -12.74
CA SER A 16 -23.38 30.01 -11.46
C SER A 16 -22.60 29.44 -10.27
N PHE A 17 -21.53 28.67 -10.52
CA PHE A 17 -20.65 28.12 -9.50
C PHE A 17 -19.41 28.96 -9.23
N ASP A 18 -19.14 30.02 -9.98
CA ASP A 18 -17.91 30.79 -9.82
C ASP A 18 -17.82 31.49 -8.46
N ASP A 19 -18.92 32.09 -7.98
CA ASP A 19 -18.94 32.70 -6.65
C ASP A 19 -18.83 31.66 -5.54
N ILE A 20 -19.44 30.49 -5.75
CA ILE A 20 -19.39 29.35 -4.82
C ILE A 20 -17.96 28.86 -4.70
N TYR A 21 -17.27 28.71 -5.83
CA TYR A 21 -15.88 28.31 -5.89
C TYR A 21 -14.96 29.39 -5.28
N ASN A 22 -15.01 30.62 -5.77
CA ASN A 22 -14.05 31.66 -5.39
C ASN A 22 -14.19 32.06 -3.92
N TYR A 23 -15.42 32.36 -3.47
CA TYR A 23 -15.66 32.88 -2.13
C TYR A 23 -15.99 31.79 -1.11
N GLY A 24 -16.71 30.75 -1.53
CA GLY A 24 -17.12 29.66 -0.64
C GLY A 24 -16.01 28.63 -0.40
N VAL A 25 -15.36 28.18 -1.47
CA VAL A 25 -14.38 27.08 -1.41
C VAL A 25 -12.95 27.60 -1.32
N LYS A 26 -12.46 28.29 -2.36
CA LYS A 26 -11.06 28.69 -2.52
C LYS A 26 -10.62 29.66 -1.42
N GLN A 27 -11.40 30.71 -1.17
CA GLN A 27 -11.08 31.66 -0.10
C GLN A 27 -11.08 30.99 1.28
N THR A 28 -12.02 30.08 1.55
CA THR A 28 -12.09 29.33 2.80
C THR A 28 -10.88 28.39 2.96
N ALA A 29 -10.53 27.64 1.91
CA ALA A 29 -9.36 26.76 1.90
C ALA A 29 -8.06 27.54 2.14
N ASN A 30 -7.86 28.65 1.43
CA ASN A 30 -6.68 29.49 1.55
C ASN A 30 -6.56 30.13 2.95
N LYS A 31 -7.67 30.63 3.53
CA LYS A 31 -7.72 31.12 4.92
C LYS A 31 -7.37 30.04 5.94
N ASN A 32 -7.63 28.78 5.60
CA ASN A 32 -7.30 27.62 6.40
C ASN A 32 -5.90 27.05 6.12
N GLY A 33 -5.10 27.71 5.28
CA GLY A 33 -3.71 27.34 5.03
C GLY A 33 -3.52 26.23 3.98
N PHE A 34 -4.56 25.86 3.23
CA PHE A 34 -4.46 24.92 2.12
C PHE A 34 -4.24 25.65 0.79
N TYR A 35 -3.56 24.99 -0.15
CA TYR A 35 -3.57 25.39 -1.55
C TYR A 35 -4.78 24.81 -2.24
N CYS A 36 -5.56 25.60 -2.97
CA CYS A 36 -6.81 25.14 -3.57
C CYS A 36 -6.88 25.54 -5.05
N GLU A 37 -7.13 24.57 -5.92
CA GLU A 37 -7.29 24.77 -7.36
C GLU A 37 -8.54 24.08 -7.91
N ARG A 38 -9.10 24.67 -8.97
CA ARG A 38 -10.04 24.04 -9.91
C ARG A 38 -9.32 23.87 -11.24
N VAL A 39 -9.72 22.88 -12.04
CA VAL A 39 -8.98 22.50 -13.25
C VAL A 39 -8.85 23.61 -14.29
N ASP A 40 -9.79 24.55 -14.35
CA ASP A 40 -9.83 25.66 -15.31
C ASP A 40 -8.90 26.84 -14.94
N GLU A 41 -8.22 26.82 -13.79
CA GLU A 41 -7.40 27.95 -13.33
C GLU A 41 -6.01 28.07 -13.96
N GLN A 42 -5.55 27.09 -14.75
CA GLN A 42 -4.26 27.20 -15.44
C GLN A 42 -4.38 26.78 -16.90
N PHE A 43 -3.55 27.35 -17.74
CA PHE A 43 -3.39 26.90 -19.13
C PHE A 43 -2.62 25.59 -19.14
N PHE A 44 -3.15 24.59 -19.85
CA PHE A 44 -2.52 23.29 -20.01
C PHE A 44 -2.54 22.88 -21.48
N GLU A 45 -1.36 22.61 -22.04
CA GLU A 45 -1.20 22.04 -23.37
C GLU A 45 -1.34 20.52 -23.26
N GLY A 46 -2.53 19.99 -23.58
CA GLY A 46 -2.79 18.55 -23.53
C GLY A 46 -4.26 18.21 -23.24
N SER A 47 -4.53 16.93 -22.95
CA SER A 47 -5.88 16.48 -22.60
C SER A 47 -6.30 16.97 -21.22
N ILE A 48 -7.43 17.68 -21.16
CA ILE A 48 -8.05 18.12 -19.91
C ILE A 48 -8.30 16.96 -18.94
N LEU A 49 -8.67 15.79 -19.46
CA LEU A 49 -8.92 14.58 -18.67
C LEU A 49 -7.64 14.08 -18.00
N SER A 50 -6.53 14.03 -18.73
CA SER A 50 -5.23 13.63 -18.18
C SER A 50 -4.79 14.56 -17.04
N ARG A 51 -5.08 15.85 -17.16
CA ARG A 51 -4.83 16.81 -16.10
C ARG A 51 -5.71 16.57 -14.89
N ILE A 52 -7.02 16.38 -15.07
CA ILE A 52 -7.95 16.11 -13.97
C ILE A 52 -7.48 14.89 -13.17
N TYR A 53 -7.17 13.78 -13.84
CA TYR A 53 -6.70 12.57 -13.16
C TYR A 53 -5.38 12.77 -12.43
N ASN A 54 -4.44 13.53 -13.02
CA ASN A 54 -3.17 13.86 -12.37
C ASN A 54 -3.39 14.72 -11.11
N GLN A 55 -4.24 15.74 -11.19
CA GLN A 55 -4.54 16.61 -10.05
C GLN A 55 -5.29 15.85 -8.94
N ILE A 56 -6.24 14.98 -9.29
CA ILE A 56 -6.90 14.10 -8.31
C ILE A 56 -5.87 13.22 -7.59
N GLN A 57 -4.95 12.61 -8.34
CA GLN A 57 -3.89 11.78 -7.77
C GLN A 57 -2.94 12.56 -6.84
N LYS A 58 -2.65 13.83 -7.15
CA LYS A 58 -1.75 14.69 -6.34
C LYS A 58 -2.44 15.31 -5.14
N ALA A 59 -3.74 15.55 -5.19
CA ALA A 59 -4.48 16.20 -4.12
C ALA A 59 -4.46 15.39 -2.82
N ASP A 60 -4.31 16.10 -1.71
CA ASP A 60 -4.45 15.57 -0.35
C ASP A 60 -5.93 15.46 0.03
N ILE A 61 -6.74 16.41 -0.43
CA ILE A 61 -8.18 16.45 -0.23
C ILE A 61 -8.86 16.80 -1.55
N ILE A 62 -9.95 16.13 -1.84
CA ILE A 62 -10.86 16.45 -2.94
C ILE A 62 -12.08 17.15 -2.36
N ILE A 63 -12.51 18.24 -2.97
CA ILE A 63 -13.81 18.85 -2.70
C ILE A 63 -14.67 18.63 -3.94
N ALA A 64 -15.78 17.92 -3.80
CA ALA A 64 -16.66 17.59 -4.92
C ALA A 64 -18.06 18.19 -4.71
N ASP A 65 -18.51 19.06 -5.64
CA ASP A 65 -19.85 19.63 -5.62
C ASP A 65 -20.80 18.82 -6.52
N LEU A 66 -21.70 18.06 -5.87
CA LEU A 66 -22.63 17.15 -6.54
C LEU A 66 -23.94 17.82 -6.95
N SER A 67 -24.07 19.14 -6.76
CA SER A 67 -25.26 19.88 -7.14
C SER A 67 -25.55 19.71 -8.63
N THR A 68 -26.83 19.77 -9.02
CA THR A 68 -27.29 19.63 -10.42
C THR A 68 -27.04 18.26 -11.05
N LYS A 69 -26.54 17.27 -10.29
CA LYS A 69 -26.33 15.89 -10.73
C LYS A 69 -25.41 15.78 -11.95
N ASN A 70 -24.33 16.56 -11.98
CA ASN A 70 -23.40 16.55 -13.11
C ASN A 70 -22.69 15.18 -13.25
N PRO A 71 -22.85 14.46 -14.38
CA PRO A 71 -22.27 13.13 -14.56
C PRO A 71 -20.73 13.10 -14.47
N ASN A 72 -20.06 14.15 -14.93
CA ASN A 72 -18.60 14.22 -14.91
C ASN A 72 -18.09 14.33 -13.47
N VAL A 73 -18.73 15.17 -12.65
CA VAL A 73 -18.34 15.30 -11.23
C VAL A 73 -18.58 13.99 -10.49
N PHE A 74 -19.66 13.25 -10.77
CA PHE A 74 -19.84 11.92 -10.19
C PHE A 74 -18.76 10.93 -10.62
N TYR A 75 -18.39 10.93 -11.90
CA TYR A 75 -17.33 10.07 -12.42
C TYR A 75 -15.99 10.37 -11.74
N GLU A 76 -15.60 11.65 -11.66
CA GLU A 76 -14.36 12.10 -11.02
C GLU A 76 -14.37 11.84 -9.50
N THR A 77 -15.52 11.99 -8.85
CA THR A 77 -15.70 11.63 -7.43
C THR A 77 -15.56 10.14 -7.21
N GLY A 78 -16.14 9.31 -8.09
CA GLY A 78 -15.97 7.86 -8.08
C GLY A 78 -14.51 7.46 -8.27
N TYR A 79 -13.79 8.11 -9.18
CA TYR A 79 -12.35 7.92 -9.37
C TYR A 79 -11.55 8.34 -8.13
N ALA A 80 -11.88 9.47 -7.50
CA ALA A 80 -11.27 9.90 -6.25
C ALA A 80 -11.52 8.90 -5.11
N HIS A 81 -12.73 8.35 -4.99
CA HIS A 81 -13.05 7.28 -4.05
C HIS A 81 -12.30 5.98 -4.35
N ALA A 82 -12.16 5.61 -5.63
CA ALA A 82 -11.37 4.44 -6.03
C ALA A 82 -9.88 4.59 -5.66
N LEU A 83 -9.37 5.82 -5.68
CA LEU A 83 -8.04 6.17 -5.17
C LEU A 83 -8.03 6.43 -3.65
N ASN A 84 -9.16 6.21 -2.97
CA ASN A 84 -9.41 6.42 -1.55
C ASN A 84 -8.87 7.78 -1.05
N LYS A 85 -9.18 8.83 -1.80
CA LYS A 85 -8.90 10.21 -1.42
C LYS A 85 -9.85 10.67 -0.32
N ASN A 86 -9.40 11.61 0.50
CA ASN A 86 -10.29 12.32 1.42
C ASN A 86 -11.21 13.22 0.61
N VAL A 87 -12.49 12.83 0.47
CA VAL A 87 -13.47 13.59 -0.31
C VAL A 87 -14.43 14.33 0.62
N ILE A 88 -14.50 15.65 0.46
CA ILE A 88 -15.53 16.50 1.05
C ILE A 88 -16.62 16.71 0.01
N LEU A 89 -17.78 16.10 0.23
CA LEU A 89 -18.94 16.28 -0.64
C LEU A 89 -19.69 17.56 -0.29
N LEU A 90 -20.03 18.35 -1.30
CA LEU A 90 -20.88 19.53 -1.21
C LEU A 90 -22.16 19.29 -2.02
N THR A 91 -23.26 19.88 -1.57
CA THR A 91 -24.49 19.96 -2.37
C THR A 91 -25.33 21.18 -2.01
N GLN A 92 -26.07 21.71 -2.97
CA GLN A 92 -27.13 22.70 -2.72
C GLN A 92 -28.40 22.05 -2.19
N ASN A 93 -28.67 20.79 -2.54
CA ASN A 93 -29.88 20.06 -2.19
C ASN A 93 -29.56 18.58 -1.90
N SER A 94 -30.09 18.01 -0.82
CA SER A 94 -29.93 16.59 -0.49
C SER A 94 -30.45 15.65 -1.58
N GLU A 95 -31.45 16.08 -2.35
CA GLU A 95 -32.02 15.30 -3.46
C GLU A 95 -31.10 15.19 -4.69
N ASP A 96 -30.03 15.99 -4.73
CA ASP A 96 -29.00 15.87 -5.75
C ASP A 96 -28.03 14.71 -5.49
N ILE A 97 -28.02 14.19 -4.26
CA ILE A 97 -27.11 13.10 -3.88
C ILE A 97 -27.73 11.74 -4.26
N PRO A 98 -27.06 10.95 -5.12
CA PRO A 98 -27.52 9.61 -5.47
C PRO A 98 -27.47 8.69 -4.25
N PHE A 99 -28.28 7.64 -4.24
CA PHE A 99 -28.42 6.72 -3.11
C PHE A 99 -27.06 6.21 -2.59
N ASP A 100 -26.16 5.83 -3.49
CA ASP A 100 -24.84 5.31 -3.17
C ASP A 100 -23.91 6.33 -2.50
N LEU A 101 -24.23 7.63 -2.57
CA LEU A 101 -23.44 8.69 -1.93
C LEU A 101 -24.10 9.27 -0.67
N LYS A 102 -25.37 8.92 -0.38
CA LYS A 102 -26.12 9.49 0.75
C LYS A 102 -25.52 9.16 2.13
N HIS A 103 -24.80 8.04 2.24
CA HIS A 103 -24.16 7.63 3.49
C HIS A 103 -22.86 8.38 3.80
N TYR A 104 -22.28 9.06 2.80
CA TYR A 104 -21.09 9.89 3.02
C TYR A 104 -21.49 11.25 3.62
N PRO A 105 -20.72 11.78 4.59
CA PRO A 105 -20.96 13.11 5.13
C PRO A 105 -20.80 14.20 4.07
N HIS A 106 -21.86 14.97 3.86
CA HIS A 106 -21.94 16.04 2.86
C HIS A 106 -22.35 17.36 3.49
N ILE A 107 -21.83 18.46 2.95
CA ILE A 107 -22.19 19.82 3.37
C ILE A 107 -23.34 20.29 2.48
N ILE A 108 -24.53 20.41 3.06
CA ILE A 108 -25.70 21.00 2.39
C ILE A 108 -25.67 22.51 2.61
N TYR A 109 -25.41 23.28 1.55
CA TYR A 109 -25.22 24.72 1.69
C TYR A 109 -26.33 25.59 1.09
N GLU A 110 -27.30 25.04 0.36
CA GLU A 110 -28.50 25.78 -0.13
C GLU A 110 -28.16 27.10 -0.85
N ARG A 111 -27.06 27.12 -1.62
CA ARG A 111 -26.51 28.34 -2.27
C ARG A 111 -26.08 29.45 -1.32
N ASN A 112 -25.98 29.18 -0.03
CA ASN A 112 -25.49 30.11 0.98
C ASN A 112 -23.98 29.96 1.17
N ILE A 113 -23.22 30.88 0.58
CA ILE A 113 -21.75 30.91 0.63
C ILE A 113 -21.23 31.00 2.07
N ARG A 114 -21.92 31.73 2.96
CA ARG A 114 -21.53 31.83 4.38
C ARG A 114 -21.66 30.48 5.07
N LYS A 115 -22.80 29.80 4.89
CA LYS A 115 -23.04 28.46 5.42
C LYS A 115 -22.01 27.45 4.88
N LEU A 116 -21.71 27.50 3.58
CA LEU A 116 -20.65 26.70 2.98
C LEU A 116 -19.30 26.96 3.65
N SER A 117 -18.91 28.23 3.76
CA SER A 117 -17.61 28.62 4.32
C SER A 117 -17.44 28.20 5.78
N GLU A 118 -18.47 28.40 6.61
CA GLU A 118 -18.45 28.02 8.03
C GLU A 118 -18.30 26.50 8.19
N ASN A 119 -19.11 25.70 7.49
CA ASN A 119 -19.04 24.23 7.57
C ASN A 119 -17.76 23.66 6.96
N LEU A 120 -17.31 24.21 5.83
CA LEU A 120 -16.07 23.79 5.20
C LEU A 120 -14.86 24.12 6.07
N ALA A 121 -14.83 25.30 6.71
CA ALA A 121 -13.76 25.66 7.63
C ALA A 121 -13.68 24.71 8.82
N LEU A 122 -14.82 24.31 9.41
CA LEU A 122 -14.84 23.30 10.47
C LEU A 122 -14.24 21.97 10.02
N LYS A 123 -14.62 21.50 8.83
CA LYS A 123 -14.10 20.23 8.29
C LYS A 123 -12.62 20.31 7.97
N LEU A 124 -12.15 21.43 7.39
CA LEU A 124 -10.72 21.66 7.13
C LEU A 124 -9.89 21.81 8.41
N ASN A 125 -10.43 22.45 9.45
CA ASN A 125 -9.78 22.50 10.77
C ASN A 125 -9.70 21.11 11.39
N TRP A 126 -10.77 20.33 11.32
CA TRP A 126 -10.74 18.94 11.75
C TRP A 126 -9.65 18.16 11.01
N TYR A 127 -9.54 18.30 9.69
CA TYR A 127 -8.46 17.67 8.92
C TYR A 127 -7.06 18.11 9.35
N LYS A 128 -6.85 19.39 9.69
CA LYS A 128 -5.57 19.90 10.23
C LYS A 128 -5.24 19.32 11.60
N GLU A 129 -6.21 19.34 12.51
CA GLU A 129 -6.02 18.93 13.90
C GLU A 129 -5.88 17.42 14.03
N ASN A 130 -6.53 16.68 13.13
CA ASN A 130 -6.48 15.23 13.04
C ASN A 130 -5.47 14.79 11.96
N GLU A 131 -4.44 15.60 11.66
CA GLU A 131 -3.24 15.18 10.91
C GLU A 131 -2.38 14.12 11.67
N LEU A 132 -3.02 13.20 12.41
CA LEU A 132 -2.41 12.08 13.13
C LEU A 132 -3.26 10.79 13.02
N GLU A 133 -3.88 10.58 11.87
CA GLU A 133 -3.71 9.30 11.17
C GLU A 133 -3.34 9.66 9.73
N ARG A 134 -2.07 10.02 9.54
CA ARG A 134 -1.43 9.60 8.30
C ARG A 134 -1.59 8.09 8.28
N SER A 135 -2.64 7.58 7.62
CA SER A 135 -2.44 6.36 6.87
C SER A 135 -1.17 6.61 6.09
N ASP A 136 -0.15 5.80 6.36
CA ASP A 136 1.13 5.91 5.69
C ASP A 136 0.88 6.17 4.21
N LYS A 137 1.38 7.30 3.72
CA LYS A 137 1.23 7.74 2.33
C LYS A 137 2.06 6.87 1.36
N SER A 138 2.50 5.69 1.79
CA SER A 138 3.00 4.54 1.03
C SER A 138 2.17 3.33 1.44
N GLY A 139 1.74 2.46 0.52
CA GLY A 139 0.97 1.27 0.91
C GLY A 139 1.62 0.54 2.09
N PHE A 140 0.89 0.46 3.21
CA PHE A 140 1.38 -0.19 4.41
C PHE A 140 1.24 -1.69 4.19
N LEU A 141 2.36 -2.39 4.26
CA LEU A 141 2.42 -3.83 4.07
C LEU A 141 2.38 -4.49 5.43
N GLU A 142 1.43 -5.38 5.61
CA GLU A 142 1.37 -6.31 6.73
C GLU A 142 1.88 -7.68 6.30
N PHE A 143 2.56 -8.36 7.21
CA PHE A 143 3.22 -9.64 6.95
C PHE A 143 2.58 -10.72 7.79
N TYR A 144 2.43 -11.91 7.22
CA TYR A 144 1.84 -13.05 7.89
C TYR A 144 2.56 -14.35 7.54
N ASN A 145 2.77 -15.21 8.55
CA ASN A 145 3.20 -16.60 8.36
C ASN A 145 2.14 -17.51 8.98
N LYS A 146 1.63 -18.47 8.20
CA LYS A 146 0.56 -19.40 8.61
C LYS A 146 -0.67 -18.72 9.25
N GLY A 147 -1.04 -17.54 8.74
CA GLY A 147 -2.19 -16.76 9.21
C GLY A 147 -1.95 -15.92 10.47
N LEU A 148 -0.76 -15.98 11.06
CA LEU A 148 -0.37 -15.14 12.19
C LEU A 148 0.38 -13.91 11.70
N ARG A 149 0.03 -12.74 12.23
CA ARG A 149 0.69 -11.47 11.88
C ARG A 149 2.12 -11.46 12.40
N ILE A 150 3.03 -10.96 11.58
CA ILE A 150 4.45 -10.83 11.87
C ILE A 150 4.74 -9.39 12.29
N GLU A 151 5.28 -9.24 13.49
CA GLU A 151 5.81 -8.02 14.08
C GLU A 151 7.23 -8.28 14.59
N ASN A 152 7.92 -7.27 15.13
CA ASN A 152 9.27 -7.47 15.68
C ASN A 152 9.31 -8.60 16.72
N ASP A 153 10.32 -9.45 16.62
CA ASP A 153 10.57 -10.62 17.47
C ASP A 153 9.46 -11.70 17.43
N SER A 154 8.57 -11.64 16.43
CA SER A 154 7.56 -12.67 16.21
C SER A 154 8.20 -14.01 15.87
N THR A 155 7.60 -15.09 16.36
CA THR A 155 8.00 -16.44 15.99
C THR A 155 7.35 -16.83 14.67
N VAL A 156 8.17 -17.12 13.67
CA VAL A 156 7.73 -17.65 12.38
C VAL A 156 8.08 -19.15 12.28
N THR A 157 7.26 -19.90 11.54
CA THR A 157 7.45 -21.34 11.38
C THR A 157 7.97 -21.68 9.99
N PHE A 158 9.07 -22.42 9.96
CA PHE A 158 9.64 -23.03 8.78
C PHE A 158 9.24 -24.50 8.76
N ASP A 159 8.69 -24.97 7.65
CA ASP A 159 8.37 -26.39 7.49
C ASP A 159 9.59 -27.08 6.87
N GLN A 160 10.26 -27.92 7.65
CA GLN A 160 11.32 -28.80 7.17
C GLN A 160 10.69 -30.10 6.68
N ILE A 161 10.69 -30.28 5.37
CA ILE A 161 10.21 -31.48 4.69
C ILE A 161 11.37 -32.46 4.58
N GLN A 162 11.23 -33.60 5.25
CA GLN A 162 12.19 -34.69 5.15
C GLN A 162 11.76 -35.70 4.09
N PRO A 163 12.67 -36.16 3.21
CA PRO A 163 12.37 -37.19 2.24
C PRO A 163 12.08 -38.52 2.95
N THR A 164 11.12 -39.28 2.44
CA THR A 164 10.82 -40.64 2.93
C THR A 164 11.61 -41.74 2.23
N LYS A 165 12.30 -41.42 1.13
CA LYS A 165 13.16 -42.32 0.36
C LYS A 165 14.39 -41.57 -0.17
N PRO A 166 15.55 -42.25 -0.31
CA PRO A 166 16.71 -41.70 -1.00
C PRO A 166 16.37 -41.35 -2.45
N PHE A 167 16.98 -40.29 -2.98
CA PHE A 167 16.83 -39.93 -4.38
C PHE A 167 17.86 -40.72 -5.19
N ILE A 168 17.44 -41.39 -6.28
CA ILE A 168 18.36 -42.16 -7.12
C ILE A 168 18.65 -41.34 -8.38
N ILE A 169 19.92 -40.96 -8.57
CA ILE A 169 20.42 -40.34 -9.81
C ILE A 169 21.58 -41.19 -10.29
N ASP A 170 21.55 -41.60 -11.57
CA ASP A 170 22.62 -42.40 -12.20
C ASP A 170 23.06 -43.63 -11.38
N ASP A 171 22.09 -44.39 -10.84
CA ASP A 171 22.30 -45.59 -10.00
C ASP A 171 23.08 -45.35 -8.68
N GLU A 172 23.29 -44.09 -8.28
CA GLU A 172 23.75 -43.71 -6.95
C GLU A 172 22.56 -43.36 -6.04
N GLU A 173 22.45 -44.03 -4.88
CA GLU A 173 21.58 -43.57 -3.79
C GLU A 173 22.19 -42.29 -3.21
N LEU A 174 21.52 -41.16 -3.47
CA LEU A 174 21.84 -39.89 -2.85
C LEU A 174 21.00 -39.72 -1.58
N ASP A 175 21.70 -39.70 -0.44
CA ASP A 175 21.12 -39.28 0.83
C ASP A 175 20.79 -37.77 0.77
N GLU A 176 19.48 -37.50 0.70
CA GLU A 176 18.79 -36.48 1.49
C GLU A 176 19.12 -35.00 1.22
N TYR A 177 18.34 -34.41 0.30
CA TYR A 177 18.03 -32.98 0.38
C TYR A 177 16.77 -32.81 1.21
N ASP A 178 16.92 -32.34 2.45
CA ASP A 178 15.79 -31.78 3.20
C ASP A 178 15.36 -30.49 2.50
N LYS A 179 14.05 -30.19 2.49
CA LYS A 179 13.53 -28.94 1.95
C LYS A 179 12.98 -28.07 3.05
N ILE A 180 13.35 -26.81 3.05
CA ILE A 180 12.67 -25.79 3.84
C ILE A 180 11.62 -25.12 2.98
N ASN A 181 10.41 -25.11 3.52
CA ASN A 181 9.32 -24.31 3.01
C ASN A 181 8.99 -23.20 4.00
N PHE A 182 8.98 -21.97 3.50
CA PHE A 182 8.47 -20.82 4.23
C PHE A 182 7.52 -20.02 3.36
N THR A 183 6.29 -19.85 3.84
CA THR A 183 5.28 -19.01 3.19
C THR A 183 5.16 -17.68 3.91
N LEU A 184 5.34 -16.60 3.16
CA LEU A 184 5.11 -15.23 3.59
C LEU A 184 3.92 -14.66 2.83
N ASN A 185 2.87 -14.31 3.56
CA ASN A 185 1.75 -13.56 3.00
C ASN A 185 1.94 -12.08 3.31
N VAL A 186 1.78 -11.26 2.29
CA VAL A 186 1.90 -9.81 2.37
C VAL A 186 0.54 -9.22 2.01
N PHE A 187 -0.01 -8.40 2.90
CA PHE A 187 -1.26 -7.69 2.68
C PHE A 187 -0.99 -6.19 2.60
N ASN A 188 -1.37 -5.57 1.48
CA ASN A 188 -1.33 -4.11 1.37
C ASN A 188 -2.60 -3.53 1.97
N THR A 189 -2.53 -3.06 3.20
CA THR A 189 -3.65 -2.36 3.88
C THR A 189 -3.85 -0.95 3.36
N GLY A 190 -2.92 -0.45 2.54
CA GLY A 190 -3.01 0.85 1.91
C GLY A 190 -3.97 0.90 0.73
N ASN A 191 -4.12 2.11 0.22
CA ASN A 191 -4.94 2.45 -0.96
C ASN A 191 -4.12 2.75 -2.22
N LYS A 192 -2.79 2.64 -2.14
CA LYS A 192 -1.88 2.86 -3.26
C LYS A 192 -1.24 1.55 -3.68
N LEU A 193 -0.93 1.45 -4.98
CA LEU A 193 0.00 0.45 -5.48
C LEU A 193 1.32 0.61 -4.72
N VAL A 194 1.85 -0.49 -4.22
CA VAL A 194 3.25 -0.54 -3.81
C VAL A 194 4.02 -1.12 -4.98
N ASP A 195 4.48 -0.24 -5.84
CA ASP A 195 5.52 -0.45 -6.85
C ASP A 195 6.85 0.07 -6.27
N ASN A 196 8.00 -0.39 -6.76
CA ASN A 196 9.35 -0.10 -6.23
C ASN A 196 9.84 -0.98 -5.06
N ILE A 197 9.28 -2.16 -4.88
CA ILE A 197 9.95 -3.21 -4.09
C ILE A 197 10.95 -3.90 -5.01
N SER A 198 12.24 -3.68 -4.79
CA SER A 198 13.27 -4.35 -5.57
C SER A 198 13.40 -5.81 -5.19
N ASN A 199 13.23 -6.14 -3.90
CA ASN A 199 13.31 -7.50 -3.39
C ASN A 199 12.62 -7.64 -2.02
N ILE A 200 12.17 -8.84 -1.70
CA ILE A 200 11.78 -9.26 -0.34
C ILE A 200 12.59 -10.53 -0.04
N GLY A 201 13.16 -10.61 1.15
CA GLY A 201 13.92 -11.81 1.52
C GLY A 201 14.14 -11.95 3.02
N LEU A 202 14.65 -13.11 3.39
CA LEU A 202 15.05 -13.44 4.75
C LEU A 202 16.56 -13.43 4.86
N VAL A 203 17.08 -12.66 5.82
CA VAL A 203 18.49 -12.70 6.20
C VAL A 203 18.66 -13.61 7.39
N ILE A 204 19.55 -14.59 7.28
CA ILE A 204 19.88 -15.53 8.35
C ILE A 204 21.40 -15.70 8.46
N GLU A 205 21.87 -16.28 9.56
CA GLU A 205 23.26 -16.75 9.64
C GLU A 205 23.52 -17.80 8.54
N ASN A 206 24.70 -17.72 7.94
CA ASN A 206 25.12 -18.66 6.92
C ASN A 206 25.48 -20.00 7.57
N VAL A 207 24.46 -20.85 7.63
CA VAL A 207 24.52 -22.22 8.13
C VAL A 207 24.65 -23.24 7.00
N PHE A 208 24.84 -22.77 5.76
CA PHE A 208 24.85 -23.57 4.54
C PHE A 208 26.26 -23.78 3.97
N GLN A 209 27.32 -23.58 4.77
CA GLN A 209 28.71 -23.51 4.31
C GLN A 209 29.20 -24.70 3.47
N GLU A 210 28.49 -25.84 3.47
CA GLU A 210 28.80 -27.04 2.67
C GLU A 210 27.63 -27.54 1.78
N SER A 211 26.50 -26.82 1.72
CA SER A 211 25.31 -27.25 0.98
C SER A 211 25.44 -26.97 -0.52
N ARG A 212 25.24 -27.99 -1.36
CA ARG A 212 25.00 -27.80 -2.79
C ARG A 212 23.51 -27.52 -2.96
N PHE A 213 23.15 -26.30 -3.37
CA PHE A 213 21.78 -25.99 -3.76
C PHE A 213 21.53 -26.54 -5.17
N SER A 214 20.35 -27.11 -5.40
CA SER A 214 19.96 -27.57 -6.73
C SER A 214 19.56 -26.38 -7.61
N GLU A 215 19.89 -26.41 -8.90
CA GLU A 215 19.54 -25.36 -9.89
C GLU A 215 18.02 -25.24 -10.13
N GLU A 216 17.16 -26.02 -9.48
CA GLU A 216 15.69 -25.93 -9.65
C GLU A 216 15.00 -25.16 -8.50
N ASP A 217 15.70 -24.87 -7.40
CA ASP A 217 15.17 -24.17 -6.23
C ASP A 217 15.60 -22.68 -6.22
N PHE A 218 15.27 -21.90 -7.25
CA PHE A 218 15.68 -20.50 -7.33
C PHE A 218 14.68 -19.51 -6.69
N GLY A 219 15.01 -19.07 -5.49
CA GLY A 219 15.07 -17.65 -5.16
C GLY A 219 16.53 -17.32 -4.88
N ASP A 220 17.12 -16.33 -5.56
CA ASP A 220 18.56 -16.04 -5.51
C ASP A 220 19.06 -15.99 -4.04
N ILE A 221 19.89 -16.97 -3.66
CA ILE A 221 20.60 -16.95 -2.37
C ILE A 221 21.85 -16.10 -2.55
N VAL A 222 21.92 -15.00 -1.81
CA VAL A 222 23.05 -14.05 -1.88
C VAL A 222 23.88 -14.16 -0.61
N GLN A 223 25.19 -14.39 -0.77
CA GLN A 223 26.15 -14.35 0.34
C GLN A 223 26.37 -12.91 0.79
N LEU A 224 26.18 -12.65 2.08
CA LEU A 224 26.40 -11.36 2.72
C LEU A 224 27.67 -11.39 3.60
N PRO A 225 28.23 -10.21 3.96
CA PRO A 225 29.29 -10.12 4.96
C PRO A 225 28.89 -10.74 6.31
N GLU A 226 29.88 -10.92 7.19
CA GLU A 226 29.67 -11.39 8.58
C GLU A 226 29.00 -12.78 8.67
N ASN A 227 29.27 -13.65 7.69
CA ASN A 227 28.72 -15.00 7.65
C ASN A 227 27.18 -15.02 7.66
N LYS A 228 26.54 -14.19 6.83
CA LYS A 228 25.08 -14.16 6.63
C LYS A 228 24.74 -14.51 5.20
N ILE A 229 23.51 -14.95 4.98
CA ILE A 229 22.92 -15.09 3.64
C ILE A 229 21.58 -14.38 3.56
N LEU A 230 21.25 -13.90 2.37
CA LEU A 230 19.92 -13.42 2.01
C LEU A 230 19.26 -14.45 1.10
N MET A 231 18.16 -15.05 1.57
CA MET A 231 17.28 -15.89 0.77
C MET A 231 16.17 -15.01 0.21
N THR A 232 16.19 -14.75 -1.10
CA THR A 232 15.20 -13.88 -1.74
C THR A 232 13.95 -14.67 -2.15
N PHE A 233 12.78 -14.03 -2.09
CA PHE A 233 11.53 -14.60 -2.58
C PHE A 233 11.29 -14.34 -4.08
N GLY A 234 12.25 -13.72 -4.76
CA GLY A 234 12.09 -13.09 -6.08
C GLY A 234 11.96 -11.57 -6.00
N GLY A 235 11.93 -10.90 -7.16
CA GLY A 235 11.87 -9.44 -7.27
C GLY A 235 11.00 -8.95 -8.43
N GLY A 236 10.76 -7.63 -8.46
CA GLY A 236 9.98 -6.96 -9.52
C GLY A 236 8.47 -6.85 -9.26
N ASP A 237 8.04 -7.05 -8.01
CA ASP A 237 6.62 -7.13 -7.70
C ASP A 237 5.97 -5.79 -7.42
N PHE A 238 4.71 -5.71 -7.84
CA PHE A 238 3.76 -4.70 -7.42
C PHE A 238 2.66 -5.35 -6.56
N ILE A 239 2.33 -4.69 -5.45
CA ILE A 239 1.27 -5.13 -4.53
C ILE A 239 0.11 -4.15 -4.62
N PHE A 240 -1.00 -4.60 -5.20
CA PHE A 240 -2.19 -3.76 -5.39
C PHE A 240 -2.82 -3.35 -4.04
N PRO A 241 -3.52 -2.20 -4.00
CA PRO A 241 -4.32 -1.81 -2.84
C PRO A 241 -5.26 -2.92 -2.37
N GLN A 242 -5.41 -3.10 -1.05
CA GLN A 242 -6.34 -4.05 -0.45
C GLN A 242 -6.21 -5.48 -1.00
N SER A 243 -4.99 -5.89 -1.37
CA SER A 243 -4.72 -7.17 -1.98
C SER A 243 -3.68 -7.98 -1.23
N TRP A 244 -3.78 -9.30 -1.37
CA TRP A 244 -2.84 -10.27 -0.84
C TRP A 244 -1.84 -10.68 -1.90
N ARG A 245 -0.60 -10.88 -1.47
CA ARG A 245 0.45 -11.58 -2.21
C ARG A 245 1.03 -12.67 -1.34
N THR A 246 1.34 -13.80 -1.95
CA THR A 246 1.94 -14.94 -1.27
C THR A 246 3.28 -15.23 -1.91
N TYR A 247 4.31 -15.23 -1.08
CA TYR A 247 5.66 -15.58 -1.41
C TYR A 247 5.98 -16.92 -0.80
N ASN A 248 6.59 -17.80 -1.57
CA ASN A 248 7.05 -19.10 -1.10
C ASN A 248 8.54 -19.18 -1.30
N LEU A 249 9.24 -19.50 -0.22
CA LEU A 249 10.64 -19.86 -0.25
C LEU A 249 10.74 -21.38 -0.16
N HIS A 250 11.42 -21.95 -1.14
CA HIS A 250 11.74 -23.37 -1.22
C HIS A 250 13.27 -23.49 -1.32
N VAL A 251 13.90 -24.05 -0.29
CA VAL A 251 15.35 -24.23 -0.26
C VAL A 251 15.67 -25.66 0.10
N GLY A 252 16.25 -26.40 -0.85
CA GLY A 252 16.86 -27.71 -0.60
C GLY A 252 18.25 -27.56 0.04
N TYR A 253 18.59 -28.45 0.97
CA TYR A 253 19.89 -28.46 1.64
C TYR A 253 20.26 -29.85 2.18
N ASN A 254 21.55 -30.04 2.47
CA ASN A 254 22.05 -31.32 2.99
C ASN A 254 22.12 -31.31 4.53
N ASN A 255 21.29 -32.12 5.15
CA ASN A 255 21.36 -32.73 6.50
C ASN A 255 21.75 -31.91 7.76
N GLN A 256 21.95 -30.58 7.72
CA GLN A 256 22.48 -29.83 8.88
C GLN A 256 21.60 -28.72 9.50
N ILE A 257 20.46 -28.33 8.93
CA ILE A 257 19.72 -27.14 9.43
C ILE A 257 19.04 -27.34 10.79
N LYS A 258 18.84 -28.58 11.24
CA LYS A 258 18.02 -28.90 12.42
C LYS A 258 18.43 -28.21 13.74
N LYS A 259 19.58 -27.53 13.80
CA LYS A 259 20.08 -26.78 14.97
C LYS A 259 20.55 -25.35 14.71
N ALA A 260 20.41 -24.82 13.50
CA ALA A 260 21.25 -23.71 13.08
C ALA A 260 20.52 -22.36 12.92
N ILE A 261 19.21 -22.34 12.72
CA ILE A 261 18.44 -21.11 12.50
C ILE A 261 17.52 -20.86 13.69
N ASP A 262 18.00 -20.09 14.67
CA ASP A 262 17.19 -19.60 15.80
C ASP A 262 16.58 -18.22 15.51
N GLU A 263 17.25 -17.44 14.68
CA GLU A 263 16.89 -16.06 14.37
C GLU A 263 16.93 -15.81 12.85
N ALA A 264 16.02 -14.94 12.39
CA ALA A 264 15.99 -14.45 11.03
C ALA A 264 15.62 -12.96 11.02
N GLU A 265 15.93 -12.25 9.95
CA GLU A 265 15.47 -10.88 9.75
C GLU A 265 14.76 -10.79 8.40
N LEU A 266 13.47 -10.48 8.40
CA LEU A 266 12.73 -10.19 7.19
C LEU A 266 13.12 -8.80 6.70
N GLN A 267 13.62 -8.72 5.47
CA GLN A 267 14.02 -7.48 4.83
C GLN A 267 13.19 -7.19 3.57
N ILE A 268 12.81 -5.92 3.43
CA ILE A 268 12.11 -5.40 2.24
C ILE A 268 12.94 -4.27 1.70
N PHE A 269 13.39 -4.43 0.46
CA PHE A 269 14.25 -3.49 -0.23
C PHE A 269 13.38 -2.59 -1.10
N LYS A 270 13.42 -1.29 -0.82
CA LYS A 270 12.75 -0.23 -1.58
C LYS A 270 13.78 0.79 -2.03
N GLU A 271 13.44 1.60 -3.03
CA GLU A 271 14.32 2.67 -3.51
C GLU A 271 14.72 3.68 -2.41
N ASP A 272 13.83 3.91 -1.44
CA ASP A 272 13.99 4.89 -0.36
C ASP A 272 14.57 4.29 0.94
N GLY A 273 14.83 2.98 0.98
CA GLY A 273 15.47 2.33 2.12
C GLY A 273 15.14 0.84 2.27
N VAL A 274 15.56 0.26 3.39
CA VAL A 274 15.31 -1.14 3.73
C VAL A 274 14.50 -1.21 5.02
N LEU A 275 13.31 -1.80 4.96
CA LEU A 275 12.56 -2.17 6.17
C LEU A 275 13.11 -3.49 6.70
N LYS A 276 13.35 -3.55 8.01
CA LYS A 276 13.91 -4.73 8.70
C LYS A 276 13.01 -5.12 9.86
N ILE A 277 12.67 -6.40 9.93
CA ILE A 277 11.83 -6.96 10.99
C ILE A 277 12.57 -8.19 11.54
N PRO A 278 13.14 -8.10 12.76
CA PRO A 278 13.75 -9.25 13.44
C PRO A 278 12.69 -10.31 13.77
N LEU A 279 13.04 -11.59 13.62
CA LEU A 279 12.15 -12.74 13.78
C LEU A 279 12.84 -13.85 14.57
N LYS A 280 12.04 -14.61 15.33
CA LYS A 280 12.45 -15.89 15.91
C LYS A 280 11.98 -17.01 15.00
N VAL A 281 12.79 -18.05 14.84
CA VAL A 281 12.45 -19.17 13.96
C VAL A 281 12.08 -20.40 14.77
N ASN A 282 10.98 -21.04 14.39
CA ASN A 282 10.61 -22.36 14.84
C ASN A 282 10.60 -23.33 13.65
N ILE A 283 11.21 -24.50 13.82
CA ILE A 283 11.26 -25.52 12.79
C ILE A 283 10.20 -26.58 13.08
N ASN A 284 9.25 -26.72 12.16
CA ASN A 284 8.26 -27.78 12.18
C ASN A 284 8.66 -28.87 11.18
N ILE A 285 8.83 -30.10 11.68
CA ILE A 285 9.27 -31.22 10.84
C ILE A 285 8.04 -31.89 10.22
N VAL A 286 8.03 -31.95 8.89
CA VAL A 286 6.98 -32.57 8.08
C VAL A 286 7.61 -33.72 7.29
N LYS A 287 6.95 -34.87 7.24
CA LYS A 287 7.38 -35.98 6.39
C LYS A 287 6.69 -35.85 5.03
N SER A 288 7.45 -35.95 3.95
CA SER A 288 6.89 -36.09 2.60
C SER A 288 6.24 -37.46 2.45
N ASP A 289 4.99 -37.53 1.99
CA ASP A 289 4.38 -38.80 1.58
C ASP A 289 5.15 -39.46 0.42
#